data_AF-A0A392SN34-F1
#
_entry.id   AF-A0A392SN34-F1
#
_cell.length_a   1.000
_cell.length_b   1.000
_cell.length_c   1.000
_cell.angle_alpha   90.00
_cell.angle_beta   90.00
_cell.angle_gamma   90.00
#
_symmetry.space_group_name_H-M   'P 1'
#
loop_
_entity.id
_entity.type
_entity.pdbx_description
1 polymer ?
#
loop_
_entity_poly.entity_id
_entity_poly.type
_entity_poly.pdbx_seq_one_letter_code
_entity_poly.pdbx_strand_id
1 'polypeptide(L)' 'MGKSKIVSYDEVKDMVYTHASLCESMRLYPPVPVDTKEAAYDDVLPNGTIVKKGWRLTYHVYAMG' A
#
# COMPACT_ATOMS: atom_id res chain seq x y z
N MET A 1 -38.22 -6.38 10.42
CA MET A 1 -38.03 -6.27 8.96
C MET A 1 -36.55 -6.50 8.69
N GLY A 2 -36.16 -7.71 8.26
CA GLY A 2 -34.75 -8.08 8.09
C GLY A 2 -34.14 -7.36 6.90
N LYS A 3 -32.97 -6.73 7.07
CA LYS A 3 -32.20 -6.17 5.95
C LYS A 3 -31.90 -7.26 4.91
N SER A 4 -31.88 -6.87 3.63
CA SER A 4 -31.51 -7.73 2.51
C SER A 4 -30.19 -8.44 2.77
N LYS A 5 -30.11 -9.71 2.37
CA LYS A 5 -28.96 -10.60 2.61
C LYS A 5 -27.68 -10.22 1.83
N ILE A 6 -27.73 -9.14 1.05
CA ILE A 6 -26.68 -8.67 0.15
C ILE A 6 -26.30 -7.27 0.60
N VAL A 7 -25.01 -7.07 0.88
CA VAL A 7 -24.42 -5.77 1.21
C VAL A 7 -24.23 -4.99 -0.09
N SER A 8 -24.78 -3.79 -0.16
CA SER A 8 -24.60 -2.88 -1.29
C SER A 8 -23.25 -2.15 -1.25
N TYR A 9 -22.78 -1.63 -2.39
CA TYR A 9 -21.50 -0.92 -2.46
C TYR A 9 -21.46 0.31 -1.52
N ASP A 10 -22.56 1.04 -1.40
CA ASP A 10 -22.61 2.21 -0.53
C ASP A 10 -22.58 1.83 0.95
N GLU A 11 -23.18 0.70 1.35
CA GLU A 11 -23.09 0.21 2.73
C GLU A 11 -21.68 -0.22 3.14
N VAL A 12 -20.84 -0.70 2.20
CA VAL A 12 -19.44 -1.08 2.50
C VAL A 12 -18.60 0.14 2.90
N LYS A 13 -18.91 1.32 2.34
CA LYS A 13 -18.16 2.56 2.62
C LYS A 13 -18.26 2.97 4.09
N ASP A 14 -19.38 2.66 4.73
CA ASP A 14 -19.64 3.00 6.13
C ASP A 14 -19.01 1.99 7.12
N MET A 15 -18.38 0.90 6.64
CA MET A 15 -17.78 -0.15 7.48
C MET A 15 -16.39 0.22 8.01
N VAL A 16 -16.31 1.24 8.87
CA VAL A 16 -15.03 1.79 9.38
C VAL A 16 -14.14 0.74 10.03
N TYR A 17 -14.69 -0.16 10.85
CA TYR A 17 -13.91 -1.19 11.53
C TYR A 17 -13.34 -2.24 10.56
N THR A 18 -14.10 -2.60 9.52
CA THR A 18 -13.65 -3.53 8.49
C THR A 18 -12.55 -2.90 7.64
N HIS A 19 -12.69 -1.62 7.29
CA HIS A 19 -11.64 -0.87 6.59
C HIS A 19 -10.35 -0.83 7.43
N ALA A 20 -10.45 -0.47 8.71
CA ALA A 20 -9.29 -0.46 9.61
C ALA A 20 -8.63 -1.85 9.72
N SER A 21 -9.42 -2.91 9.85
CA SER A 21 -8.92 -4.30 9.93
C SER A 21 -8.22 -4.72 8.63
N LEU A 22 -8.75 -4.33 7.47
CA LEU A 22 -8.13 -4.58 6.17
C LEU A 22 -6.80 -3.81 6.05
N CYS A 23 -6.79 -2.52 6.42
CA CYS A 23 -5.58 -1.71 6.42
C CYS A 23 -4.48 -2.33 7.30
N GLU A 24 -4.82 -2.77 8.51
CA GLU A 24 -3.87 -3.39 9.41
C GLU A 24 -3.38 -4.75 8.89
N SER A 25 -4.27 -5.51 8.26
CA SER A 25 -3.90 -6.76 7.58
C SER A 25 -2.91 -6.52 6.45
N MET A 26 -3.11 -5.49 5.63
CA MET A 26 -2.20 -5.15 4.52
C MET A 26 -0.89 -4.53 5.00
N ARG A 27 -0.90 -3.83 6.15
CA ARG A 27 0.31 -3.29 6.79
C ARG A 27 1.24 -4.42 7.22
N LEU A 28 0.69 -5.45 7.87
CA LEU A 28 1.47 -6.61 8.34
C LEU A 28 1.71 -7.67 7.27
N TYR A 29 0.77 -7.86 6.35
CA TYR A 29 0.77 -8.88 5.31
C TYR A 29 0.43 -8.27 3.95
N PRO A 30 1.29 -7.38 3.42
CA PRO A 30 1.07 -6.79 2.10
C PRO A 30 1.01 -7.89 1.02
N PRO A 31 0.05 -7.82 0.08
CA PRO A 31 -0.05 -8.79 -1.01
C PRO A 31 1.20 -8.85 -1.92
N VAL A 32 1.90 -7.72 -2.03
CA VAL A 32 3.18 -7.61 -2.74
C VAL A 32 4.23 -7.12 -1.74
N PRO A 33 5.13 -8.00 -1.28
CA PRO A 33 6.05 -7.68 -0.17
C PRO A 33 7.23 -6.80 -0.59
N VAL A 34 7.56 -6.78 -1.88
CA VAL A 34 8.71 -6.07 -2.45
C VAL A 34 8.33 -5.51 -3.82
N ASP A 35 8.61 -4.23 -4.05
CA ASP A 35 8.45 -3.60 -5.37
C ASP A 35 9.75 -2.92 -5.79
N THR A 36 9.99 -2.88 -7.10
CA THR A 36 11.19 -2.28 -7.70
C THR A 36 10.79 -1.26 -8.76
N LYS A 37 11.33 -0.04 -8.64
CA LYS A 37 11.13 1.05 -9.60
C LYS A 37 12.45 1.45 -10.23
N GLU A 38 12.40 1.96 -11.45
CA GLU A 38 13.56 2.51 -12.13
C GLU A 38 13.50 4.04 -12.13
N ALA A 39 14.60 4.69 -11.79
CA ALA A 39 14.69 6.15 -11.75
C ALA A 39 14.65 6.74 -13.17
N ALA A 40 13.62 7.55 -13.45
CA ALA A 40 13.46 8.20 -14.76
C ALA A 40 14.46 9.34 -15.00
N TYR A 41 14.95 9.96 -13.93
CA TYR A 41 15.91 11.07 -13.91
C TYR A 41 16.80 10.98 -12.67
N ASP A 42 17.86 11.77 -12.63
CA ASP A 42 18.73 11.90 -11.46
C ASP A 42 17.96 12.62 -10.32
N ASP A 43 18.06 12.12 -9.10
CA ASP A 43 17.35 12.64 -7.93
C ASP A 43 18.17 12.48 -6.64
N VAL A 44 17.78 13.17 -5.58
CA VAL A 44 18.35 13.06 -4.24
C VAL A 44 17.22 12.81 -3.25
N LEU A 45 17.23 11.62 -2.62
CA LEU A 45 16.22 11.23 -1.65
C LEU A 45 16.26 12.13 -0.40
N PRO A 46 15.19 12.18 0.42
CA PRO A 46 15.13 13.06 1.59
C PRO A 46 16.23 12.85 2.64
N ASN A 47 16.89 11.69 2.63
CA ASN A 47 18.02 11.36 3.49
C ASN A 47 19.39 11.76 2.90
N GLY A 48 19.42 12.39 1.73
CA GLY A 48 20.63 12.77 0.99
C GLY A 48 21.19 11.70 0.06
N THR A 49 20.56 10.53 -0.05
CA THR A 49 21.01 9.47 -0.97
C THR A 49 20.83 9.91 -2.42
N ILE A 50 21.92 9.90 -3.19
CA ILE A 50 21.92 10.22 -4.62
C ILE A 50 21.43 9.01 -5.42
N VAL A 51 20.51 9.25 -6.36
CA VAL A 51 19.94 8.26 -7.27
C VAL A 51 20.13 8.76 -8.70
N LYS A 52 20.68 7.93 -9.59
CA LYS A 52 20.88 8.30 -11.00
C LYS A 52 19.84 7.68 -11.90
N LYS A 53 19.57 8.31 -13.04
CA LYS A 53 18.72 7.79 -14.11
C LYS A 53 19.11 6.36 -14.48
N GLY A 54 18.12 5.49 -14.60
CA GLY A 54 18.27 4.07 -14.92
C GLY A 54 18.63 3.18 -13.72
N TRP A 55 18.86 3.75 -12.53
CA TRP A 55 19.04 2.93 -11.33
C TRP A 55 17.72 2.30 -10.90
N ARG A 56 17.80 1.04 -10.45
CA ARG A 56 16.66 0.32 -9.87
C ARG A 56 16.68 0.45 -8.36
N LEU A 57 15.57 0.91 -7.80
CA LEU A 57 15.34 1.03 -6.37
C LEU A 57 14.29 0.02 -5.95
N THR A 58 14.64 -0.80 -4.97
CA THR A 58 13.75 -1.82 -4.42
C THR A 58 13.37 -1.44 -3.00
N TYR A 59 12.08 -1.38 -2.71
CA TYR A 59 11.58 -1.17 -1.35
C TYR A 59 10.83 -2.40 -0.85
N HIS A 60 11.09 -2.78 0.39
CA HIS A 60 10.50 -3.94 1.05
C HIS A 60 9.30 -3.52 1.88
N VAL A 61 8.12 -3.49 1.26
CA VAL A 61 6.84 -3.15 1.93
C VAL A 61 6.64 -3.98 3.20
N TYR A 62 6.88 -5.29 3.10
CA TYR A 62 6.74 -6.20 4.24
C TYR A 62 7.67 -5.86 5.42
N ALA A 63 8.90 -5.40 5.13
CA ALA A 63 9.87 -5.07 6.16
C ALA A 63 9.65 -3.68 6.77
N MET A 64 9.00 -2.77 6.05
CA MET A 64 8.69 -1.42 6.53
C MET A 64 7.51 -1.41 7.51
N GLY A 65 6.56 -2.35 7.38
CA GLY A 65 5.42 -2.51 8.27
C GLY A 65 4.37 -1.44 8.12
#